data_AF-A0ABD3QK13-F1
#
_entry.id   AF-A0ABD3QK13-F1
#
_cell.length_a   1.000
_cell.length_b   1.000
_cell.length_c   1.000
_cell.angle_alpha   90.00
_cell.angle_beta   90.00
_cell.angle_gamma   90.00
#
_symmetry.space_group_name_H-M   'P 1'
#
loop_
_entity.id
_entity.type
_entity.pdbx_description
1 polymer ?
#
loop_
_entity_poly.entity_id
_entity_poly.type
_entity_poly.pdbx_seq_one_letter_code
_entity_poly.pdbx_strand_id
1 'polypeptide(L)'
;MLSFIQQFASTDGIGINREADTSTSGKSAFVYTSGHKIQIPAETTRIRVDKSAKNLDGRVKWPHLFSLELPPKSMKMDANLTQGTSCLGPSKVVQAMQYKISSYKTLDVFKSDGMRSLRNIAFPHDLSDKDLPTFDTSSDLGKVLPARRNSEYLYRMLCNGFSLRNRFDGLPLHRICYYHSHDPAEVAIRNLSSELGTQSSSISRASRGNIDCVGMTPLHILACSTKHHLDMYQMLVSRCPGHLIVQDVWNEIPLLYLLWGQAPSDIVAFVANSMIEYQHEYIIDWGRMIETLCTGLAPFASIDYLLEVNQMYFPNQTLQDVDWRSMVRTLCTKAKATEEYIHEFIVHYSGFLSELEQIPLQLAKEVKLGFKAWWLRIGIQPRLSLLGKQSVVWQQEIESFINSCPTGASERTVKRRFRLMTLILRKLTVYETLAQMWVLELALWKSKLESSCSSTEIRTKNFRSLCHYTCGADVIIPNVVDFLIKRQ
;
A
#
# COMPACT_ATOMS: atom_id res chain seq x y z
N MET A 1 -18.20 2.58 -13.28
CA MET A 1 -16.80 3.01 -13.38
C MET A 1 -16.69 4.41 -14.00
N LEU A 2 -17.16 4.67 -15.22
CA LEU A 2 -17.19 6.04 -15.78
C LEU A 2 -17.97 7.07 -14.93
N SER A 3 -19.10 6.68 -14.32
CA SER A 3 -19.87 7.53 -13.40
C SER A 3 -19.16 7.81 -12.06
N PHE A 4 -18.29 6.89 -11.61
CA PHE A 4 -17.49 7.05 -10.39
C PHE A 4 -16.23 7.89 -10.66
N ILE A 5 -15.63 7.75 -11.85
CA ILE A 5 -14.54 8.60 -12.33
C ILE A 5 -15.02 10.06 -12.46
N GLN A 6 -16.24 10.30 -12.95
CA GLN A 6 -16.83 11.63 -12.95
C GLN A 6 -17.12 12.18 -11.55
N GLN A 7 -17.42 11.32 -10.57
CA GLN A 7 -17.67 11.73 -9.19
C GLN A 7 -16.38 12.20 -8.47
N PHE A 8 -15.22 11.68 -8.86
CA PHE A 8 -13.91 12.20 -8.43
C PHE A 8 -13.54 13.53 -9.13
N ALA A 9 -13.99 13.73 -10.37
CA ALA A 9 -13.76 14.96 -11.13
C ALA A 9 -14.74 16.10 -10.78
N SER A 10 -15.92 15.80 -10.22
CA SER A 10 -16.98 16.78 -9.96
C SER A 10 -17.06 17.28 -8.52
N THR A 11 -16.11 16.94 -7.64
CA THR A 11 -15.91 17.69 -6.39
C THR A 11 -15.14 18.97 -6.69
N ASP A 12 -15.85 19.97 -7.21
CA ASP A 12 -15.38 21.34 -7.28
C ASP A 12 -14.94 21.79 -5.87
N GLY A 13 -13.64 22.05 -5.69
CA GLY A 13 -13.14 22.82 -4.56
C GLY A 13 -12.43 22.07 -3.42
N ILE A 14 -11.99 20.81 -3.59
CA ILE A 14 -10.88 20.29 -2.78
C ILE A 14 -9.59 20.42 -3.59
N GLY A 15 -9.16 21.66 -3.77
CA GLY A 15 -7.74 21.90 -4.02
C GLY A 15 -7.01 21.41 -2.77
N ILE A 16 -6.53 20.16 -2.79
CA ILE A 16 -5.51 19.74 -1.82
C ILE A 16 -4.29 20.58 -2.21
N ASN A 17 -4.17 21.77 -1.64
CA ASN A 17 -2.93 22.53 -1.60
C ASN A 17 -1.92 21.66 -0.84
N ARG A 18 -1.33 20.70 -1.55
CA ARG A 18 -0.13 19.97 -1.14
C ARG A 18 1.02 20.94 -1.37
N GLU A 19 1.05 22.03 -0.62
CA GLU A 19 2.31 22.74 -0.43
C GLU A 19 3.23 21.74 0.27
N ALA A 20 4.19 21.22 -0.48
CA ALA A 20 5.38 20.65 0.14
C ALA A 20 5.88 21.73 1.11
N ASP A 21 6.23 21.34 2.33
CA ASP A 21 6.78 22.25 3.32
C ASP A 21 8.15 22.77 2.83
N THR A 22 8.11 23.78 1.96
CA THR A 22 9.26 24.49 1.40
C THR A 22 9.90 25.40 2.44
N SER A 23 9.29 25.52 3.64
CA SER A 23 9.72 26.43 4.69
C SER A 23 10.82 25.89 5.61
N THR A 24 11.25 24.63 5.45
CA THR A 24 12.42 24.13 6.19
C THR A 24 13.71 24.62 5.53
N SER A 25 14.02 25.90 5.79
CA SER A 25 15.29 26.58 5.56
C SER A 25 16.43 25.88 6.32
N GLY A 26 16.83 24.69 5.89
CA GLY A 26 18.11 24.04 6.20
C GLY A 26 18.51 23.82 7.67
N LYS A 27 17.71 24.21 8.67
CA LYS A 27 18.18 24.27 10.06
C LYS A 27 17.59 23.23 11.00
N SER A 28 16.42 22.66 10.70
CA SER A 28 15.87 21.51 11.44
C SER A 28 14.52 21.09 10.87
N ALA A 29 14.27 19.78 10.77
CA ALA A 29 12.93 19.25 10.60
C ALA A 29 12.25 19.14 11.97
N PHE A 30 11.00 19.59 12.08
CA PHE A 30 10.20 19.43 13.30
C PHE A 30 9.17 18.33 13.08
N VAL A 31 9.11 17.36 14.00
CA VAL A 31 8.01 16.39 14.06
C VAL A 31 7.12 16.78 15.23
N TYR A 32 5.84 17.02 14.96
CA TYR A 32 4.86 17.31 16.00
C TYR A 32 4.29 16.00 16.56
N THR A 33 4.61 15.69 17.81
CA THR A 33 3.90 14.67 18.60
C THR A 33 3.53 15.24 19.96
N SER A 34 2.24 15.18 20.32
CA SER A 34 1.69 15.40 21.68
C SER A 34 2.41 16.45 22.53
N GLY A 35 2.38 17.72 22.11
CA GLY A 35 2.68 18.86 22.98
C GLY A 35 4.15 19.18 23.26
N HIS A 36 5.12 18.49 22.66
CA HIS A 36 6.55 18.80 22.85
C HIS A 36 7.27 19.05 21.53
N LYS A 37 8.04 20.15 21.49
CA LYS A 37 8.86 20.57 20.34
C LYS A 37 10.24 19.92 20.50
N ILE A 38 10.60 18.99 19.63
CA ILE A 38 11.93 18.35 19.62
C ILE A 38 12.70 18.84 18.39
N GLN A 39 13.90 19.37 18.63
CA GLN A 39 14.81 19.84 17.58
C GLN A 39 15.69 18.68 17.09
N ILE A 40 15.70 18.44 15.78
CA ILE A 40 16.52 17.40 15.14
C ILE A 40 17.87 18.02 14.71
N PRO A 41 19.03 17.43 15.03
CA PRO A 41 20.33 17.90 14.54
C PRO A 41 20.40 17.87 13.01
N ALA A 42 21.08 18.84 12.40
CA ALA A 42 21.18 18.97 10.95
C ALA A 42 21.82 17.76 10.24
N GLU A 43 22.55 16.93 10.98
CA GLU A 43 23.43 15.85 10.47
C GLU A 43 22.79 14.45 10.56
N THR A 44 21.48 14.41 10.76
CA THR A 44 20.71 13.21 11.07
C THR A 44 20.21 12.50 9.79
N THR A 45 20.37 11.17 9.71
CA THR A 45 19.77 10.27 8.70
C THR A 45 18.27 10.59 8.52
N ARG A 46 17.84 10.84 7.28
CA ARG A 46 16.46 11.20 6.98
C ARG A 46 15.63 9.93 6.78
N ILE A 47 14.66 9.72 7.66
CA ILE A 47 13.70 8.62 7.55
C ILE A 47 12.32 9.24 7.29
N ARG A 48 11.70 8.91 6.16
CA ARG A 48 10.32 9.32 5.89
C ARG A 48 9.39 8.39 6.66
N VAL A 49 8.83 8.88 7.76
CA VAL A 49 7.87 8.13 8.58
C VAL A 49 6.47 8.69 8.35
N ASP A 50 5.55 7.83 7.96
CA ASP A 50 4.14 8.17 7.84
C ASP A 50 3.56 8.57 9.22
N LYS A 51 2.76 9.64 9.23
CA LYS A 51 2.08 10.18 10.42
C LYS A 51 0.98 9.25 10.94
N SER A 52 0.52 8.29 10.14
CA SER A 52 -0.53 7.31 10.48
C SER A 52 -0.08 6.26 11.52
N ALA A 53 1.23 6.11 11.76
CA ALA A 53 1.78 5.14 12.72
C ALA A 53 1.64 5.64 14.18
N LYS A 54 0.41 5.58 14.73
CA LYS A 54 0.17 5.72 16.18
C LYS A 54 -0.46 4.45 16.72
N ASN A 55 0.13 3.88 17.78
CA ASN A 55 -0.51 2.86 18.60
C ASN A 55 -0.26 3.09 20.10
N LEU A 56 -1.23 2.63 20.89
CA LEU A 56 -1.38 2.80 22.34
C LEU A 56 -0.52 1.85 23.19
N ASP A 57 0.25 0.94 22.59
CA ASP A 57 0.91 -0.19 23.26
C ASP A 57 2.44 -0.06 23.41
N GLY A 58 3.02 1.08 23.01
CA GLY A 58 4.42 1.40 23.24
C GLY A 58 5.45 0.57 22.46
N ARG A 59 5.02 -0.28 21.52
CA ARG A 59 5.90 -0.96 20.55
C ARG A 59 5.95 -0.15 19.27
N VAL A 60 7.14 0.35 18.92
CA VAL A 60 7.34 1.03 17.63
C VAL A 60 7.38 -0.01 16.53
N LYS A 61 6.24 -0.21 15.87
CA LYS A 61 6.25 -0.79 14.52
C LYS A 61 6.82 0.28 13.60
N TRP A 62 7.94 -0.05 12.97
CA TRP A 62 8.51 0.80 11.94
C TRP A 62 7.48 1.00 10.83
N PRO A 63 7.27 2.23 10.35
CA PRO A 63 6.54 2.42 9.11
C PRO A 63 7.25 1.63 8.01
N HIS A 64 6.51 1.23 6.98
CA HIS A 64 7.12 0.55 5.85
C HIS A 64 8.01 1.53 5.08
N LEU A 65 9.32 1.30 5.13
CA LEU A 65 10.32 2.14 4.50
C LEU A 65 10.77 1.52 3.18
N PHE A 66 10.82 2.32 2.12
CA PHE A 66 11.34 1.87 0.82
C PHE A 66 12.69 2.52 0.46
N SER A 67 13.07 3.62 1.12
CA SER A 67 14.32 4.35 0.92
C SER A 67 14.94 4.72 2.27
N LEU A 68 16.25 4.55 2.41
CA LEU A 68 17.05 4.96 3.56
C LEU A 68 18.32 5.66 3.05
N GLU A 69 18.43 6.96 3.31
CA GLU A 69 19.59 7.79 2.95
C GLU A 69 20.56 7.87 4.13
N LEU A 70 21.71 7.20 4.03
CA LEU A 70 22.78 7.27 5.03
C LEU A 70 23.77 8.38 4.66
N PRO A 71 24.21 9.25 5.58
CA PRO A 71 25.28 10.21 5.33
C PRO A 71 26.61 9.55 4.89
N PRO A 72 27.46 10.24 4.10
CA PRO A 72 28.72 9.68 3.59
C PRO A 72 29.74 9.28 4.66
N LYS A 73 29.61 9.79 5.89
CA LYS A 73 30.56 9.60 7.01
C LYS A 73 29.92 8.89 8.21
N SER A 74 28.86 8.11 8.00
CA SER A 74 28.20 7.39 9.08
C SER A 74 29.06 6.22 9.58
N MET A 75 29.86 6.48 10.62
CA MET A 75 30.90 5.55 11.11
C MET A 75 30.38 4.33 11.91
N LYS A 76 29.10 4.30 12.32
CA LYS A 76 28.57 3.17 13.11
C LYS A 76 27.04 3.08 13.10
N MET A 77 26.51 1.85 13.02
CA MET A 77 25.08 1.56 13.15
C MET A 77 24.86 0.57 14.31
N ASP A 78 24.51 1.08 15.51
CA ASP A 78 24.29 0.23 16.69
C ASP A 78 22.81 -0.19 16.80
N ALA A 79 22.56 -1.50 16.78
CA ALA A 79 21.21 -2.08 16.72
C ALA A 79 20.55 -2.29 18.11
N ASN A 80 21.27 -1.99 19.20
CA ASN A 80 20.97 -2.42 20.56
C ASN A 80 20.01 -1.51 21.36
N LEU A 81 19.36 -0.53 20.75
CA LEU A 81 18.69 0.56 21.47
C LEU A 81 17.14 0.57 21.41
N THR A 82 16.52 -0.53 20.96
CA THR A 82 15.05 -0.60 20.75
C THR A 82 14.24 -1.22 21.90
N GLN A 83 14.86 -1.58 23.04
CA GLN A 83 14.13 -2.11 24.19
C GLN A 83 14.30 -1.24 25.44
N GLY A 84 13.18 -0.65 25.90
CA GLY A 84 13.08 0.01 27.21
C GLY A 84 12.32 1.33 27.25
N THR A 85 11.97 1.93 26.11
CA THR A 85 11.21 3.20 26.10
C THR A 85 9.98 3.08 25.21
N SER A 86 8.80 3.25 25.81
CA SER A 86 7.47 3.05 25.20
C SER A 86 7.08 4.12 24.18
N CYS A 87 8.01 4.96 23.71
CA CYS A 87 7.75 5.95 22.66
C CYS A 87 9.08 6.40 22.02
N LEU A 88 9.45 5.80 20.88
CA LEU A 88 10.56 6.27 20.04
C LEU A 88 9.98 6.84 18.74
N GLY A 89 10.07 8.16 18.57
CA GLY A 89 9.83 8.82 17.28
C GLY A 89 11.04 8.69 16.34
N PRO A 90 10.89 9.07 15.05
CA PRO A 90 11.93 8.92 14.01
C PRO A 90 13.27 9.59 14.36
N SER A 91 13.25 10.64 15.19
CA SER A 91 14.44 11.36 15.67
C SER A 91 15.30 10.53 16.64
N LYS A 92 14.69 9.67 17.48
CA LYS A 92 15.43 8.87 18.48
C LYS A 92 16.06 7.61 17.89
N VAL A 93 15.63 7.18 16.70
CA VAL A 93 16.27 6.11 15.92
C VAL A 93 17.71 6.49 15.54
N VAL A 94 17.95 7.77 15.24
CA VAL A 94 19.27 8.22 14.80
C VAL A 94 20.18 8.55 15.97
N GLN A 95 19.63 9.04 17.11
CA GLN A 95 20.38 9.04 18.38
C GLN A 95 20.67 7.61 18.90
N ALA A 96 19.79 6.65 18.60
CA ALA A 96 20.02 5.25 18.91
C ALA A 96 21.15 4.61 18.07
N MET A 97 21.56 5.22 16.95
CA MET A 97 22.72 4.74 16.18
C MET A 97 24.06 5.16 16.80
N GLN A 98 24.07 6.06 17.79
CA GLN A 98 25.30 6.66 18.34
C GLN A 98 25.69 6.20 19.76
N TYR A 99 24.85 5.45 20.48
CA TYR A 99 25.11 5.11 21.89
C TYR A 99 25.40 3.63 22.15
N LYS A 100 26.38 3.35 23.01
CA LYS A 100 26.87 2.01 23.35
C LYS A 100 26.18 1.54 24.63
N ILE A 101 25.27 0.57 24.56
CA ILE A 101 24.79 -0.17 25.74
C ILE A 101 25.32 -1.60 25.65
N SER A 102 26.28 -1.90 26.52
CA SER A 102 26.84 -3.24 26.69
C SER A 102 25.93 -4.09 27.57
N SER A 103 25.17 -5.04 26.98
CA SER A 103 24.84 -6.37 27.57
C SER A 103 23.68 -7.16 26.93
N TYR A 104 23.02 -6.74 25.85
CA TYR A 104 21.84 -7.46 25.32
C TYR A 104 22.00 -7.99 23.89
N LYS A 105 21.27 -9.08 23.59
CA LYS A 105 21.24 -9.76 22.28
C LYS A 105 20.96 -8.75 21.16
N THR A 106 21.86 -8.69 20.19
CA THR A 106 21.77 -7.85 18.99
C THR A 106 20.51 -8.16 18.19
N LEU A 107 19.51 -7.28 18.25
CA LEU A 107 18.31 -7.36 17.42
C LEU A 107 18.65 -6.72 16.07
N ASP A 108 18.79 -7.54 15.02
CA ASP A 108 19.11 -7.04 13.68
C ASP A 108 17.95 -6.18 13.14
N VAL A 109 18.13 -4.85 13.12
CA VAL A 109 17.10 -3.86 12.72
C VAL A 109 16.59 -4.14 11.30
N PHE A 110 17.42 -4.71 10.43
CA PHE A 110 17.08 -5.03 9.05
C PHE A 110 16.31 -6.36 8.89
N LYS A 111 16.15 -7.12 9.98
CA LYS A 111 15.24 -8.26 10.05
C LYS A 111 13.86 -7.87 10.59
N SER A 112 13.63 -6.59 10.89
CA SER A 112 12.31 -6.11 11.31
C SER A 112 11.34 -6.09 10.13
N ASP A 113 10.05 -6.35 10.40
CA ASP A 113 8.99 -6.39 9.39
C ASP A 113 8.85 -5.05 8.61
N GLY A 114 9.25 -3.93 9.19
CA GLY A 114 9.12 -2.60 8.56
C GLY A 114 10.16 -2.28 7.49
N MET A 115 11.26 -3.05 7.40
CA MET A 115 12.30 -2.88 6.38
C MET A 115 12.14 -3.83 5.20
N ARG A 116 11.03 -4.60 5.14
CA ARG A 116 10.81 -5.59 4.08
C ARG A 116 10.74 -4.97 2.68
N SER A 117 10.32 -3.72 2.59
CA SER A 117 10.11 -2.99 1.34
C SER A 117 11.27 -2.07 0.97
N LEU A 118 12.37 -2.09 1.75
CA LEU A 118 13.53 -1.22 1.53
C LEU A 118 14.19 -1.60 0.21
N ARG A 119 14.35 -0.64 -0.71
CA ARG A 119 14.92 -0.83 -2.05
C ARG A 119 16.05 0.15 -2.37
N ASN A 120 16.00 1.36 -1.81
CA ASN A 120 17.06 2.35 -1.98
C ASN A 120 17.88 2.55 -0.70
N ILE A 121 19.01 1.83 -0.60
CA ILE A 121 19.99 1.99 0.48
C ILE A 121 21.41 1.84 -0.08
N ALA A 122 22.36 2.59 0.47
CA ALA A 122 23.79 2.39 0.24
C ALA A 122 24.51 2.49 1.60
N PHE A 123 25.52 1.65 1.82
CA PHE A 123 26.33 1.71 3.04
C PHE A 123 27.62 2.50 2.82
N PRO A 124 28.10 3.24 3.83
CA PRO A 124 29.40 3.90 3.77
C PRO A 124 30.56 2.91 3.58
N HIS A 125 31.58 3.29 2.79
CA HIS A 125 32.74 2.43 2.51
C HIS A 125 33.59 2.11 3.75
N ASP A 126 33.54 2.97 4.77
CA ASP A 126 34.24 2.80 6.04
C ASP A 126 33.53 1.81 6.99
N LEU A 127 32.33 1.35 6.66
CA LEU A 127 31.62 0.36 7.46
C LEU A 127 32.32 -1.01 7.38
N SER A 128 32.69 -1.57 8.53
CA SER A 128 33.41 -2.84 8.58
C SER A 128 32.53 -4.02 8.14
N ASP A 129 33.15 -5.07 7.59
CA ASP A 129 32.43 -6.27 7.13
C ASP A 129 31.56 -6.92 8.21
N LYS A 130 31.95 -6.76 9.49
CA LYS A 130 31.22 -7.32 10.65
C LYS A 130 29.99 -6.49 11.02
N ASP A 131 29.95 -5.24 10.59
CA ASP A 131 28.87 -4.29 10.89
C ASP A 131 27.84 -4.21 9.75
N LEU A 132 28.08 -4.88 8.63
CA LEU A 132 27.14 -4.94 7.51
C LEU A 132 25.91 -5.76 7.88
N PRO A 133 24.70 -5.22 7.63
CA PRO A 133 23.49 -5.93 8.01
C PRO A 133 23.20 -7.11 7.10
N THR A 134 22.45 -8.06 7.65
CA THR A 134 21.92 -9.19 6.89
C THR A 134 20.44 -8.99 6.66
N PHE A 135 20.02 -9.11 5.40
CA PHE A 135 18.60 -9.00 5.04
C PHE A 135 17.94 -10.37 5.12
N ASP A 136 16.72 -10.42 5.65
CA ASP A 136 15.89 -11.61 5.59
C ASP A 136 15.57 -11.95 4.13
N THR A 137 15.66 -13.21 3.74
CA THR A 137 15.17 -13.74 2.45
C THR A 137 13.73 -13.34 2.12
N SER A 138 12.92 -12.97 3.13
CA SER A 138 11.56 -12.48 2.94
C SER A 138 11.47 -11.00 2.51
N SER A 139 12.53 -10.20 2.68
CA SER A 139 12.58 -8.80 2.26
C SER A 139 12.90 -8.66 0.77
N ASP A 140 12.55 -7.52 0.18
CA ASP A 140 12.80 -7.22 -1.23
C ASP A 140 14.29 -7.27 -1.59
N LEU A 141 15.16 -6.72 -0.73
CA LEU A 141 16.61 -6.85 -0.89
C LEU A 141 17.11 -8.30 -0.69
N GLY A 142 16.54 -9.04 0.26
CA GLY A 142 16.95 -10.43 0.51
C GLY A 142 16.52 -11.42 -0.59
N LYS A 143 15.51 -11.08 -1.41
CA LYS A 143 15.11 -11.85 -2.59
C LYS A 143 16.07 -11.67 -3.77
N VAL A 144 16.63 -10.46 -3.93
CA VAL A 144 17.50 -10.11 -5.06
C VAL A 144 18.96 -10.41 -4.76
N LEU A 145 19.38 -10.18 -3.51
CA LEU A 145 20.76 -10.39 -3.10
C LEU A 145 20.95 -11.89 -2.73
N PRO A 146 21.94 -12.58 -3.32
CA PRO A 146 22.06 -14.03 -3.22
C PRO A 146 22.29 -14.51 -1.77
N ALA A 147 21.34 -15.28 -1.23
CA ALA A 147 21.38 -15.77 0.16
C ALA A 147 22.25 -17.03 0.41
N ARG A 148 22.97 -17.58 -0.60
CA ARG A 148 23.58 -18.93 -0.47
C ARG A 148 24.81 -18.95 0.44
N ARG A 149 24.68 -19.66 1.56
CA ARG A 149 25.69 -19.89 2.62
C ARG A 149 26.73 -20.99 2.33
N ASN A 150 26.73 -21.61 1.16
CA ASN A 150 27.42 -22.90 0.98
C ASN A 150 28.91 -22.82 0.61
N SER A 151 29.54 -21.64 0.60
CA SER A 151 31.00 -21.57 0.71
C SER A 151 31.42 -20.25 1.37
N GLU A 152 32.29 -20.35 2.37
CA GLU A 152 32.78 -19.24 3.19
C GLU A 152 33.50 -18.15 2.37
N TYR A 153 33.99 -18.51 1.18
CA TYR A 153 34.67 -17.60 0.25
C TYR A 153 33.72 -16.84 -0.68
N LEU A 154 32.73 -17.49 -1.31
CA LEU A 154 31.69 -16.77 -2.09
C LEU A 154 30.79 -15.92 -1.18
N TYR A 155 30.62 -16.33 0.08
CA TYR A 155 29.85 -15.58 1.07
C TYR A 155 30.42 -14.17 1.28
N ARG A 156 31.74 -14.00 1.40
CA ARG A 156 32.38 -12.68 1.55
C ARG A 156 32.24 -11.79 0.31
N MET A 157 32.18 -12.39 -0.88
CA MET A 157 32.15 -11.64 -2.15
C MET A 157 30.73 -11.25 -2.60
N LEU A 158 29.71 -11.98 -2.14
CA LEU A 158 28.32 -11.84 -2.58
C LEU A 158 27.34 -11.45 -1.46
N CYS A 159 27.82 -11.24 -0.23
CA CYS A 159 26.98 -10.89 0.90
C CYS A 159 26.21 -9.57 0.65
N ASN A 160 24.93 -9.59 1.00
CA ASN A 160 23.95 -8.53 0.77
C ASN A 160 24.44 -7.11 1.16
N GLY A 161 25.23 -6.98 2.23
CA GLY A 161 25.79 -5.69 2.63
C GLY A 161 26.92 -5.16 1.74
N PHE A 162 27.76 -6.04 1.16
CA PHE A 162 28.95 -5.63 0.41
C PHE A 162 28.58 -4.94 -0.90
N SER A 163 27.64 -5.53 -1.66
CA SER A 163 27.13 -4.91 -2.89
C SER A 163 26.50 -3.55 -2.60
N LEU A 164 25.85 -3.39 -1.45
CA LEU A 164 25.25 -2.12 -1.04
C LEU A 164 26.27 -1.10 -0.50
N ARG A 165 27.40 -1.57 0.07
CA ARG A 165 28.54 -0.71 0.46
C ARG A 165 29.25 -0.14 -0.77
N ASN A 166 29.46 -0.99 -1.77
CA ASN A 166 30.14 -0.63 -3.01
C ASN A 166 29.14 -0.29 -4.13
N ARG A 167 27.90 0.05 -3.77
CA ARG A 167 26.77 0.19 -4.71
C ARG A 167 27.05 1.19 -5.83
N PHE A 168 27.81 2.24 -5.51
CA PHE A 168 28.11 3.34 -6.42
C PHE A 168 29.58 3.40 -6.84
N ASP A 169 30.34 2.32 -6.66
CA ASP A 169 31.73 2.25 -7.13
C ASP A 169 31.78 2.40 -8.66
N GLY A 170 32.50 3.43 -9.13
CA GLY A 170 32.54 3.77 -10.55
C GLY A 170 31.25 4.37 -11.11
N LEU A 171 30.26 4.70 -10.25
CA LEU A 171 28.97 5.27 -10.64
C LEU A 171 28.76 6.67 -10.03
N PRO A 172 29.50 7.69 -10.51
CA PRO A 172 29.48 9.03 -9.93
C PRO A 172 28.10 9.70 -10.02
N LEU A 173 27.33 9.48 -11.08
CA LEU A 173 25.97 10.03 -11.21
C LEU A 173 25.02 9.48 -10.14
N HIS A 174 25.04 8.16 -9.88
CA HIS A 174 24.24 7.56 -8.82
C HIS A 174 24.64 8.10 -7.46
N ARG A 175 25.94 8.21 -7.21
CA ARG A 175 26.47 8.77 -5.96
C ARG A 175 25.98 10.21 -5.76
N ILE A 176 26.09 11.07 -6.77
CA ILE A 176 25.59 12.45 -6.72
C ILE A 176 24.09 12.44 -6.41
N CYS A 177 23.29 11.64 -7.13
CA CYS A 177 21.84 11.57 -6.90
C CYS A 177 21.47 11.03 -5.52
N TYR A 178 22.21 10.07 -4.97
CA TYR A 178 21.92 9.50 -3.65
C TYR A 178 22.23 10.49 -2.53
N TYR A 179 23.36 11.19 -2.63
CA TYR A 179 23.83 12.08 -1.57
C TYR A 179 23.41 13.54 -1.74
N HIS A 180 22.73 13.91 -2.84
CA HIS A 180 22.37 15.30 -3.12
C HIS A 180 21.59 15.95 -1.98
N SER A 181 20.84 15.16 -1.20
CA SER A 181 19.98 15.66 -0.13
C SER A 181 20.78 16.25 1.02
N HIS A 182 22.09 15.96 1.09
CA HIS A 182 23.04 16.48 2.06
C HIS A 182 23.76 17.75 1.61
N ASP A 183 23.72 18.08 0.32
CA ASP A 183 24.36 19.26 -0.24
C ASP A 183 23.34 20.42 -0.43
N PRO A 184 23.81 21.68 -0.50
CA PRO A 184 23.00 22.78 -1.06
C PRO A 184 22.59 22.47 -2.49
N ALA A 185 21.40 22.90 -2.90
CA ALA A 185 20.83 22.59 -4.21
C ALA A 185 21.77 22.99 -5.36
N GLU A 186 22.39 24.17 -5.25
CA GLU A 186 23.30 24.72 -6.26
C GLU A 186 24.58 23.88 -6.42
N VAL A 187 25.04 23.26 -5.33
CA VAL A 187 26.22 22.38 -5.34
C VAL A 187 25.85 21.05 -5.97
N ALA A 188 24.73 20.45 -5.59
CA ALA A 188 24.23 19.22 -6.18
C ALA A 188 24.02 19.34 -7.70
N ILE A 189 23.37 20.42 -8.15
CA ILE A 189 23.13 20.71 -9.57
C ILE A 189 24.45 20.89 -10.32
N ARG A 190 25.39 21.66 -9.76
CA ARG A 190 26.71 21.89 -10.38
C ARG A 190 27.50 20.59 -10.52
N ASN A 191 27.54 19.77 -9.46
CA ASN A 191 28.23 18.49 -9.46
C ASN A 191 27.64 17.55 -10.53
N LEU A 192 26.30 17.47 -10.58
CA LEU A 192 25.60 16.69 -11.61
C LEU A 192 25.93 17.19 -13.02
N SER A 193 25.95 18.50 -13.23
CA SER A 193 26.27 19.13 -14.52
C SER A 193 27.68 18.80 -15.00
N SER A 194 28.65 18.94 -14.10
CA SER A 194 30.06 18.65 -14.38
C SER A 194 30.26 17.18 -14.77
N GLU A 195 29.59 16.27 -14.05
CA GLU A 195 29.69 14.83 -14.31
C GLU A 195 29.04 14.44 -15.64
N LEU A 196 27.85 14.96 -15.94
CA LEU A 196 27.18 14.74 -17.23
C LEU A 196 27.96 15.34 -18.41
N GLY A 197 28.65 16.47 -18.20
CA GLY A 197 29.54 17.08 -19.19
C GLY A 197 30.74 16.18 -19.52
N THR A 198 31.35 15.59 -18.49
CA THR A 198 32.53 14.72 -18.62
C THR A 198 32.21 13.42 -19.37
N GLN A 199 31.01 12.86 -19.19
CA GLN A 199 30.61 11.60 -19.83
C GLN A 199 30.27 11.72 -21.32
N SER A 200 30.19 12.94 -21.89
CA SER A 200 29.75 13.16 -23.28
C SER A 200 30.62 12.46 -24.34
N SER A 201 31.85 12.07 -24.02
CA SER A 201 32.75 11.33 -24.92
C SER A 201 32.58 9.81 -24.89
N SER A 202 31.92 9.24 -23.88
CA SER A 202 31.87 7.80 -23.61
C SER A 202 30.45 7.19 -23.63
N ILE A 203 29.40 8.02 -23.66
CA ILE A 203 27.99 7.59 -23.60
C ILE A 203 27.53 6.75 -24.82
N SER A 204 28.16 6.89 -25.99
CA SER A 204 27.72 6.18 -27.21
C SER A 204 27.86 4.65 -27.15
N ARG A 205 28.53 4.09 -26.13
CA ARG A 205 28.68 2.64 -25.92
C ARG A 205 28.04 2.10 -24.64
N ALA A 206 27.52 2.94 -23.75
CA ALA A 206 27.18 2.55 -22.38
C ALA A 206 25.68 2.53 -22.06
N SER A 207 24.80 2.22 -23.02
CA SER A 207 23.35 2.02 -22.76
C SER A 207 23.05 0.92 -21.72
N ARG A 208 24.04 0.09 -21.35
CA ARG A 208 23.97 -0.89 -20.25
C ARG A 208 24.86 -0.58 -19.04
N GLY A 209 25.69 0.46 -19.10
CA GLY A 209 26.72 0.75 -18.09
C GLY A 209 26.28 1.64 -16.92
N ASN A 210 25.11 2.29 -17.02
CA ASN A 210 24.63 3.26 -16.04
C ASN A 210 23.50 2.71 -15.14
N ILE A 211 23.58 1.43 -14.76
CA ILE A 211 22.72 0.80 -13.76
C ILE A 211 23.57 0.30 -12.59
N ASP A 212 23.06 0.42 -11.37
CA ASP A 212 23.76 -0.07 -10.18
C ASP A 212 23.57 -1.58 -9.96
N CYS A 213 24.07 -2.10 -8.85
CA CYS A 213 23.98 -3.53 -8.52
C CYS A 213 22.55 -4.06 -8.29
N VAL A 214 21.54 -3.19 -8.21
CA VAL A 214 20.11 -3.54 -8.13
C VAL A 214 19.33 -3.02 -9.35
N GLY A 215 20.03 -2.73 -10.45
CA GLY A 215 19.40 -2.32 -11.71
C GLY A 215 18.83 -0.90 -11.70
N MET A 216 19.07 -0.11 -10.65
CA MET A 216 18.58 1.26 -10.58
C MET A 216 19.47 2.20 -11.40
N THR A 217 18.84 3.06 -12.20
CA THR A 217 19.50 4.20 -12.87
C THR A 217 19.64 5.39 -11.91
N PRO A 218 20.42 6.44 -12.23
CA PRO A 218 20.45 7.67 -11.43
C PRO A 218 19.06 8.30 -11.22
N LEU A 219 18.16 8.13 -12.20
CA LEU A 219 16.79 8.65 -12.11
C LEU A 219 15.95 7.87 -11.09
N HIS A 220 16.14 6.55 -10.95
CA HIS A 220 15.53 5.78 -9.85
C HIS A 220 16.01 6.26 -8.49
N ILE A 221 17.33 6.44 -8.34
CA ILE A 221 17.95 6.92 -7.10
C ILE A 221 17.37 8.29 -6.73
N LEU A 222 17.34 9.22 -7.68
CA LEU A 222 16.79 10.56 -7.49
C LEU A 222 15.29 10.52 -7.16
N ALA A 223 14.53 9.65 -7.82
CA ALA A 223 13.10 9.43 -7.54
C ALA A 223 12.83 8.93 -6.11
N CYS A 224 13.77 8.22 -5.49
CA CYS A 224 13.67 7.75 -4.10
C CYS A 224 14.09 8.80 -3.06
N SER A 225 14.54 9.99 -3.49
CA SER A 225 15.02 11.05 -2.62
C SER A 225 13.89 11.68 -1.80
N THR A 226 14.24 12.22 -0.64
CA THR A 226 13.33 13.05 0.17
C THR A 226 13.35 14.54 -0.21
N LYS A 227 14.28 14.96 -1.06
CA LYS A 227 14.38 16.32 -1.59
C LYS A 227 14.32 16.24 -3.11
N HIS A 228 13.51 17.06 -3.75
CA HIS A 228 13.39 17.05 -5.21
C HIS A 228 13.75 18.43 -5.77
N HIS A 229 14.64 18.44 -6.76
CA HIS A 229 15.06 19.64 -7.47
C HIS A 229 14.79 19.42 -8.96
N LEU A 230 13.85 20.18 -9.53
CA LEU A 230 13.38 20.01 -10.91
C LEU A 230 14.55 20.04 -11.92
N ASP A 231 15.53 20.92 -11.72
CA ASP A 231 16.72 21.04 -12.56
C ASP A 231 17.49 19.71 -12.68
N MET A 232 17.62 18.96 -11.57
CA MET A 232 18.31 17.66 -11.60
C MET A 232 17.56 16.63 -12.46
N TYR A 233 16.22 16.62 -12.40
CA TYR A 233 15.40 15.77 -13.26
C TYR A 233 15.53 16.17 -14.73
N GLN A 234 15.45 17.47 -15.02
CA GLN A 234 15.61 18.00 -16.39
C GLN A 234 16.96 17.62 -16.98
N MET A 235 18.04 17.75 -16.22
CA MET A 235 19.39 17.38 -16.65
C MET A 235 19.54 15.88 -16.92
N LEU A 236 19.02 15.03 -16.04
CA LEU A 236 19.08 13.57 -16.24
C LEU A 236 18.23 13.12 -17.43
N VAL A 237 17.00 13.63 -17.57
CA VAL A 237 16.08 13.24 -18.63
C VAL A 237 16.56 13.74 -19.99
N SER A 238 17.03 14.98 -20.09
CA SER A 238 17.57 15.54 -21.35
C SER A 238 18.79 14.78 -21.84
N ARG A 239 19.63 14.26 -20.93
CA ARG A 239 20.83 13.50 -21.31
C ARG A 239 20.57 12.01 -21.51
N CYS A 240 19.64 11.43 -20.76
CA CYS A 240 19.36 9.99 -20.73
C CYS A 240 17.84 9.72 -20.72
N PRO A 241 17.10 10.08 -21.79
CA PRO A 241 15.63 9.93 -21.80
C PRO A 241 15.18 8.47 -21.69
N GLY A 242 15.99 7.52 -22.15
CA GLY A 242 15.71 6.08 -22.00
C GLY A 242 15.61 5.63 -20.53
N HIS A 243 16.22 6.34 -19.58
CA HIS A 243 16.13 6.01 -18.16
C HIS A 243 14.73 6.14 -17.58
N LEU A 244 13.79 6.81 -18.27
CA LEU A 244 12.40 6.95 -17.85
C LEU A 244 11.64 5.62 -17.75
N ILE A 245 12.04 4.63 -18.55
CA ILE A 245 11.36 3.32 -18.66
C ILE A 245 12.27 2.13 -18.32
N VAL A 246 13.51 2.38 -17.91
CA VAL A 246 14.39 1.30 -17.44
C VAL A 246 13.74 0.68 -16.22
N GLN A 247 13.65 -0.64 -16.23
CA GLN A 247 13.14 -1.45 -15.15
C GLN A 247 14.30 -1.90 -14.26
N ASP A 248 14.17 -1.74 -12.95
CA ASP A 248 15.14 -2.26 -11.97
C ASP A 248 14.99 -3.78 -11.76
N VAL A 249 15.70 -4.35 -10.77
CA VAL A 249 15.60 -5.78 -10.42
C VAL A 249 14.22 -6.22 -9.90
N TRP A 250 13.38 -5.29 -9.46
CA TRP A 250 11.98 -5.54 -9.10
C TRP A 250 11.04 -5.26 -10.28
N ASN A 251 11.61 -5.05 -11.47
CA ASN A 251 10.99 -4.54 -12.69
C ASN A 251 10.08 -3.32 -12.48
N GLU A 252 10.52 -2.39 -11.64
CA GLU A 252 9.85 -1.11 -11.45
C GLU A 252 10.60 0.01 -12.17
N ILE A 253 9.87 1.04 -12.58
CA ILE A 253 10.41 2.23 -13.26
C ILE A 253 10.48 3.43 -12.31
N PRO A 254 11.23 4.52 -12.64
CA PRO A 254 11.39 5.66 -11.75
C PRO A 254 10.08 6.34 -11.33
N LEU A 255 9.07 6.35 -12.21
CA LEU A 255 7.77 6.96 -11.92
C LEU A 255 7.11 6.33 -10.67
N LEU A 256 7.21 5.01 -10.48
CA LEU A 256 6.66 4.36 -9.28
C LEU A 256 7.29 4.95 -8.02
N TYR A 257 8.62 5.12 -8.00
CA TYR A 257 9.33 5.59 -6.81
C TYR A 257 8.96 7.03 -6.45
N LEU A 258 8.70 7.88 -7.45
CA LEU A 258 8.16 9.23 -7.23
C LEU A 258 6.77 9.19 -6.60
N LEU A 259 5.89 8.31 -7.10
CA LEU A 259 4.52 8.16 -6.59
C LEU A 259 4.51 7.56 -5.18
N TRP A 260 5.31 6.51 -4.95
CA TRP A 260 5.48 5.89 -3.64
C TRP A 260 6.03 6.90 -2.63
N GLY A 261 7.06 7.65 -3.03
CA GLY A 261 7.64 8.73 -2.28
C GLY A 261 6.79 9.99 -2.21
N GLN A 262 5.61 10.07 -2.85
CA GLN A 262 4.79 11.29 -2.91
C GLN A 262 5.63 12.53 -3.23
N ALA A 263 6.40 12.46 -4.32
CA ALA A 263 7.18 13.58 -4.83
C ALA A 263 6.26 14.76 -5.21
N PRO A 264 6.75 16.00 -5.19
CA PRO A 264 6.01 17.19 -5.62
C PRO A 264 5.36 17.02 -7.00
N SER A 265 4.19 17.62 -7.19
CA SER A 265 3.37 17.44 -8.40
C SER A 265 4.02 17.98 -9.66
N ASP A 266 4.82 19.04 -9.58
CA ASP A 266 5.62 19.57 -10.67
C ASP A 266 6.70 18.59 -11.14
N ILE A 267 7.35 17.89 -10.22
CA ILE A 267 8.35 16.84 -10.53
C ILE A 267 7.68 15.66 -11.22
N VAL A 268 6.55 15.19 -10.69
CA VAL A 268 5.80 14.06 -11.27
C VAL A 268 5.22 14.43 -12.63
N ALA A 269 4.67 15.64 -12.78
CA ALA A 269 4.18 16.18 -14.05
C ALA A 269 5.30 16.23 -15.09
N PHE A 270 6.48 16.74 -14.71
CA PHE A 270 7.64 16.77 -15.60
C PHE A 270 8.03 15.37 -16.08
N VAL A 271 8.13 14.40 -15.18
CA VAL A 271 8.50 13.02 -15.53
C VAL A 271 7.43 12.35 -16.39
N ALA A 272 6.15 12.50 -16.06
CA ALA A 272 5.04 11.95 -16.83
C ALA A 272 4.99 12.54 -18.25
N ASN A 273 5.09 13.86 -18.39
CA ASN A 273 5.15 14.52 -19.70
C ASN A 273 6.37 14.07 -20.50
N SER A 274 7.53 13.91 -19.84
CA SER A 274 8.73 13.40 -20.50
C SER A 274 8.55 11.95 -20.98
N MET A 275 7.84 11.10 -20.23
CA MET A 275 7.50 9.75 -20.70
C MET A 275 6.61 9.79 -21.94
N ILE A 276 5.61 10.67 -21.97
CA ILE A 276 4.73 10.83 -23.14
C ILE A 276 5.54 11.31 -24.36
N GLU A 277 6.42 12.29 -24.17
CA GLU A 277 7.23 12.87 -25.24
C GLU A 277 8.25 11.87 -25.81
N TYR A 278 9.06 11.25 -24.92
CA TYR A 278 10.18 10.42 -25.34
C TYR A 278 9.85 8.93 -25.49
N GLN A 279 8.76 8.46 -24.88
CA GLN A 279 8.41 7.03 -24.74
C GLN A 279 6.92 6.76 -25.00
N HIS A 280 6.31 7.41 -26.00
CA HIS A 280 4.87 7.33 -26.28
C HIS A 280 4.32 5.92 -26.52
N GLU A 281 5.14 4.96 -26.98
CA GLU A 281 4.73 3.56 -27.19
C GLU A 281 4.79 2.72 -25.89
N TYR A 282 5.41 3.22 -24.83
CA TYR A 282 5.56 2.47 -23.59
C TYR A 282 4.24 2.40 -22.82
N ILE A 283 3.74 1.17 -22.63
CA ILE A 283 2.55 0.90 -21.84
C ILE A 283 2.96 0.65 -20.39
N ILE A 284 2.44 1.46 -19.47
CA ILE A 284 2.74 1.34 -18.04
C ILE A 284 1.87 0.21 -17.46
N ASP A 285 2.50 -0.73 -16.76
CA ASP A 285 1.82 -1.76 -15.99
C ASP A 285 1.32 -1.19 -14.65
N TRP A 286 0.20 -0.46 -14.71
CA TRP A 286 -0.41 0.18 -13.54
C TRP A 286 -0.85 -0.83 -12.47
N GLY A 287 -1.33 -2.01 -12.90
CA GLY A 287 -1.75 -3.07 -11.98
C GLY A 287 -0.59 -3.55 -11.12
N ARG A 288 0.57 -3.77 -11.74
CA ARG A 288 1.79 -4.12 -11.03
C ARG A 288 2.27 -3.00 -10.10
N MET A 289 2.24 -1.74 -10.53
CA MET A 289 2.62 -0.63 -9.66
C MET A 289 1.76 -0.57 -8.38
N ILE A 290 0.44 -0.73 -8.52
CA ILE A 290 -0.48 -0.81 -7.38
C ILE A 290 -0.17 -2.04 -6.52
N GLU A 291 0.10 -3.19 -7.13
CA GLU A 291 0.50 -4.40 -6.40
C GLU A 291 1.78 -4.19 -5.59
N THR A 292 2.76 -3.50 -6.15
CA THR A 292 4.01 -3.15 -5.46
C THR A 292 3.75 -2.19 -4.30
N LEU A 293 2.92 -1.16 -4.47
CA LEU A 293 2.51 -0.27 -3.38
C LEU A 293 1.77 -1.03 -2.27
N CYS A 294 0.85 -1.93 -2.62
CA CYS A 294 0.14 -2.78 -1.66
C CYS A 294 1.09 -3.74 -0.93
N THR A 295 1.99 -4.41 -1.66
CA THR A 295 3.00 -5.30 -1.07
C THR A 295 3.90 -4.53 -0.10
N GLY A 296 4.26 -3.30 -0.48
CA GLY A 296 5.06 -2.39 0.30
C GLY A 296 4.33 -1.73 1.45
N LEU A 297 3.00 -1.93 1.59
CA LEU A 297 2.12 -1.21 2.53
C LEU A 297 2.33 0.30 2.47
N ALA A 298 2.40 0.83 1.24
CA ALA A 298 2.49 2.25 0.99
C ALA A 298 1.27 2.99 1.59
N PRO A 299 1.41 4.27 1.98
CA PRO A 299 0.27 5.07 2.37
C PRO A 299 -0.79 5.14 1.26
N PHE A 300 -2.08 5.15 1.58
CA PHE A 300 -3.14 5.26 0.55
C PHE A 300 -2.99 6.50 -0.32
N ALA A 301 -2.49 7.61 0.23
CA ALA A 301 -2.16 8.80 -0.54
C ALA A 301 -1.19 8.55 -1.71
N SER A 302 -0.32 7.53 -1.63
CA SER A 302 0.55 7.14 -2.74
C SER A 302 -0.21 6.39 -3.85
N ILE A 303 -1.19 5.57 -3.49
CA ILE A 303 -2.07 4.88 -4.45
C ILE A 303 -3.02 5.88 -5.10
N ASP A 304 -3.65 6.77 -4.32
CA ASP A 304 -4.50 7.84 -4.84
C ASP A 304 -3.73 8.71 -5.83
N TYR A 305 -2.49 9.08 -5.49
CA TYR A 305 -1.66 9.88 -6.36
C TYR A 305 -1.29 9.16 -7.67
N LEU A 306 -1.09 7.84 -7.64
CA LEU A 306 -0.92 7.03 -8.83
C LEU A 306 -2.17 7.07 -9.72
N LEU A 307 -3.37 6.93 -9.13
CA LEU A 307 -4.63 6.99 -9.87
C LEU A 307 -4.85 8.37 -10.51
N GLU A 308 -4.57 9.45 -9.77
CA GLU A 308 -4.62 10.83 -10.27
C GLU A 308 -3.68 11.03 -11.47
N VAL A 309 -2.42 10.55 -11.37
CA VAL A 309 -1.42 10.69 -12.45
C VAL A 309 -1.79 9.88 -13.68
N ASN A 310 -2.32 8.66 -13.52
CA ASN A 310 -2.86 7.89 -14.62
C ASN A 310 -3.99 8.66 -15.34
N GLN A 311 -4.97 9.18 -14.60
CA GLN A 311 -6.10 9.90 -15.18
C GLN A 311 -5.68 11.19 -15.89
N MET A 312 -4.73 11.93 -15.32
CA MET A 312 -4.32 13.23 -15.83
C MET A 312 -3.39 13.13 -17.05
N TYR A 313 -2.41 12.23 -17.01
CA TYR A 313 -1.35 12.17 -18.02
C TYR A 313 -1.49 10.97 -18.97
N PHE A 314 -2.13 9.89 -18.54
CA PHE A 314 -2.24 8.65 -19.31
C PHE A 314 -3.70 8.18 -19.48
N PRO A 315 -4.65 9.05 -19.88
CA PRO A 315 -6.07 8.69 -19.95
C PRO A 315 -6.37 7.54 -20.94
N ASN A 316 -5.48 7.32 -21.91
CA ASN A 316 -5.59 6.25 -22.90
C ASN A 316 -5.10 4.89 -22.36
N GLN A 317 -4.39 4.86 -21.23
CA GLN A 317 -3.95 3.63 -20.57
C GLN A 317 -4.93 3.31 -19.44
N THR A 318 -5.93 2.50 -19.75
CA THR A 318 -7.06 2.28 -18.83
C THR A 318 -6.63 1.47 -17.59
N LEU A 319 -7.14 1.87 -16.42
CA LEU A 319 -7.04 1.08 -15.18
C LEU A 319 -8.06 -0.07 -15.11
N GLN A 320 -8.77 -0.35 -16.20
CA GLN A 320 -9.83 -1.36 -16.24
C GLN A 320 -9.29 -2.77 -16.00
N ASP A 321 -8.03 -3.01 -16.36
CA ASP A 321 -7.35 -4.30 -16.21
C ASP A 321 -6.79 -4.52 -14.79
N VAL A 322 -6.90 -3.52 -13.90
CA VAL A 322 -6.45 -3.66 -12.51
C VAL A 322 -7.40 -4.57 -11.74
N ASP A 323 -6.92 -5.77 -11.41
CA ASP A 323 -7.63 -6.68 -10.50
C ASP A 323 -7.48 -6.20 -9.04
N TRP A 324 -8.39 -5.32 -8.62
CA TRP A 324 -8.46 -4.82 -7.24
C TRP A 324 -8.68 -5.93 -6.20
N ARG A 325 -9.28 -7.08 -6.60
CA ARG A 325 -9.38 -8.25 -5.71
C ARG A 325 -8.01 -8.88 -5.50
N SER A 326 -7.18 -8.94 -6.53
CA SER A 326 -5.76 -9.32 -6.40
C SER A 326 -5.01 -8.43 -5.41
N MET A 327 -5.29 -7.12 -5.39
CA MET A 327 -4.64 -6.20 -4.45
C MET A 327 -4.97 -6.52 -2.99
N VAL A 328 -6.24 -6.77 -2.67
CA VAL A 328 -6.64 -7.24 -1.33
C VAL A 328 -5.99 -8.57 -0.99
N ARG A 329 -5.88 -9.52 -1.95
CA ARG A 329 -5.16 -10.78 -1.75
C ARG A 329 -3.68 -10.55 -1.45
N THR A 330 -3.03 -9.66 -2.19
CA THR A 330 -1.64 -9.25 -1.97
C THR A 330 -1.45 -8.66 -0.58
N LEU A 331 -2.35 -7.79 -0.12
CA LEU A 331 -2.34 -7.23 1.24
C LEU A 331 -2.45 -8.33 2.30
N CYS A 332 -3.36 -9.29 2.12
CA CYS A 332 -3.56 -10.40 3.05
C CYS A 332 -2.35 -11.36 3.11
N THR A 333 -1.75 -11.67 1.97
CA THR A 333 -0.82 -12.81 1.82
C THR A 333 0.64 -12.40 1.75
N LYS A 334 0.99 -11.46 0.87
CA LYS A 334 2.37 -11.01 0.63
C LYS A 334 2.77 -9.96 1.65
N ALA A 335 1.95 -8.92 1.77
CA ALA A 335 2.22 -7.78 2.65
C ALA A 335 1.99 -8.11 4.13
N LYS A 336 1.08 -9.07 4.40
CA LYS A 336 0.64 -9.44 5.75
C LYS A 336 0.10 -8.23 6.52
N ALA A 337 -0.68 -7.39 5.84
CA ALA A 337 -1.32 -6.20 6.39
C ALA A 337 -2.15 -6.51 7.64
N THR A 338 -2.34 -5.51 8.49
CA THR A 338 -3.25 -5.62 9.65
C THR A 338 -4.71 -5.59 9.20
N GLU A 339 -5.62 -5.98 10.10
CA GLU A 339 -7.06 -5.95 9.83
C GLU A 339 -7.55 -4.54 9.52
N GLU A 340 -7.06 -3.57 10.29
CA GLU A 340 -7.41 -2.16 10.17
C GLU A 340 -7.00 -1.60 8.80
N TYR A 341 -5.76 -1.86 8.37
CA TYR A 341 -5.27 -1.38 7.08
C TYR A 341 -6.07 -1.99 5.91
N ILE A 342 -6.40 -3.28 5.96
CA ILE A 342 -7.20 -3.92 4.89
C ILE A 342 -8.62 -3.38 4.88
N HIS A 343 -9.21 -3.16 6.06
CA HIS A 343 -10.54 -2.57 6.17
C HIS A 343 -10.57 -1.16 5.59
N GLU A 344 -9.61 -0.29 5.96
CA GLU A 344 -9.51 1.06 5.40
C GLU A 344 -9.30 1.03 3.88
N PHE A 345 -8.42 0.15 3.38
CA PHE A 345 -8.23 -0.02 1.93
C PHE A 345 -9.53 -0.36 1.21
N ILE A 346 -10.31 -1.31 1.75
CA ILE A 346 -11.58 -1.74 1.14
C ILE A 346 -12.63 -0.64 1.18
N VAL A 347 -12.73 0.10 2.28
CA VAL A 347 -13.64 1.24 2.39
C VAL A 347 -13.25 2.31 1.36
N HIS A 348 -11.97 2.67 1.33
CA HIS A 348 -11.43 3.73 0.48
C HIS A 348 -11.56 3.42 -1.02
N TYR A 349 -11.32 2.16 -1.41
CA TYR A 349 -11.40 1.72 -2.82
C TYR A 349 -12.67 0.90 -3.14
N SER A 350 -13.72 1.03 -2.32
CA SER A 350 -14.98 0.27 -2.47
C SER A 350 -15.63 0.42 -3.85
N GLY A 351 -15.51 1.59 -4.49
CA GLY A 351 -16.02 1.84 -5.85
C GLY A 351 -15.33 1.03 -6.96
N PHE A 352 -14.13 0.51 -6.69
CA PHE A 352 -13.37 -0.35 -7.60
C PHE A 352 -13.54 -1.84 -7.29
N LEU A 353 -14.07 -2.17 -6.11
CA LEU A 353 -14.17 -3.53 -5.60
C LEU A 353 -15.58 -4.08 -5.86
N SER A 354 -15.67 -5.11 -6.71
CA SER A 354 -16.88 -5.92 -6.88
C SER A 354 -16.69 -7.30 -6.24
N GLU A 355 -17.79 -7.91 -5.79
CA GLU A 355 -17.84 -9.29 -5.22
C GLU A 355 -16.76 -9.56 -4.16
N LEU A 356 -16.61 -8.64 -3.19
CA LEU A 356 -15.66 -8.76 -2.09
C LEU A 356 -15.78 -10.08 -1.32
N GLU A 357 -16.97 -10.67 -1.28
CA GLU A 357 -17.26 -11.95 -0.65
C GLU A 357 -16.54 -13.15 -1.29
N GLN A 358 -16.05 -13.02 -2.52
CA GLN A 358 -15.26 -14.05 -3.19
C GLN A 358 -13.81 -14.09 -2.71
N ILE A 359 -13.28 -12.96 -2.21
CA ILE A 359 -11.88 -12.86 -1.77
C ILE A 359 -11.59 -13.82 -0.61
N PRO A 360 -12.40 -13.87 0.46
CA PRO A 360 -12.19 -14.84 1.53
C PRO A 360 -12.22 -16.29 1.02
N LEU A 361 -13.11 -16.63 0.08
CA LEU A 361 -13.20 -17.98 -0.48
C LEU A 361 -11.94 -18.36 -1.26
N GLN A 362 -11.39 -17.43 -2.05
CA GLN A 362 -10.13 -17.63 -2.77
C GLN A 362 -8.96 -17.79 -1.79
N LEU A 363 -8.85 -16.89 -0.81
CA LEU A 363 -7.82 -16.95 0.24
C LEU A 363 -7.90 -18.26 1.04
N ALA A 364 -9.10 -18.77 1.31
CA ALA A 364 -9.27 -20.03 2.00
C ALA A 364 -8.73 -21.24 1.22
N LYS A 365 -8.69 -21.16 -0.13
CA LYS A 365 -8.11 -22.20 -1.01
C LYS A 365 -6.59 -22.06 -1.12
N GLU A 366 -6.10 -20.83 -1.27
CA GLU A 366 -4.69 -20.54 -1.58
C GLU A 366 -3.80 -20.58 -0.33
N VAL A 367 -4.30 -20.04 0.79
CA VAL A 367 -3.48 -19.81 1.98
C VAL A 367 -3.53 -21.03 2.90
N LYS A 368 -2.54 -21.90 2.73
CA LYS A 368 -2.37 -23.09 3.59
C LYS A 368 -2.11 -22.70 5.06
N LEU A 369 -1.48 -21.56 5.35
CA LEU A 369 -1.12 -21.13 6.70
C LEU A 369 -1.65 -19.73 7.01
N GLY A 370 -2.40 -19.58 8.11
CA GLY A 370 -2.71 -18.26 8.67
C GLY A 370 -3.97 -17.58 8.15
N PHE A 371 -4.99 -18.35 7.73
CA PHE A 371 -6.32 -17.78 7.51
C PHE A 371 -6.85 -17.12 8.78
N LYS A 372 -7.38 -15.91 8.62
CA LYS A 372 -7.95 -15.14 9.71
C LYS A 372 -9.46 -14.99 9.50
N ALA A 373 -10.26 -15.28 10.51
CA ALA A 373 -11.71 -15.23 10.43
C ALA A 373 -12.23 -13.84 10.02
N TRP A 374 -11.52 -12.77 10.42
CA TRP A 374 -11.87 -11.42 10.03
C TRP A 374 -11.78 -11.15 8.52
N TRP A 375 -11.01 -11.92 7.74
CA TRP A 375 -11.03 -11.81 6.27
C TRP A 375 -12.45 -12.03 5.73
N LEU A 376 -13.14 -13.03 6.27
CA LEU A 376 -14.54 -13.28 5.90
C LEU A 376 -15.44 -12.13 6.36
N ARG A 377 -15.24 -11.64 7.58
CA ARG A 377 -16.03 -10.55 8.15
C ARG A 377 -15.96 -9.30 7.26
N ILE A 378 -14.76 -8.92 6.84
CA ILE A 378 -14.54 -7.81 5.90
C ILE A 378 -15.27 -8.03 4.57
N GLY A 379 -15.12 -9.22 3.96
CA GLY A 379 -15.70 -9.49 2.64
C GLY A 379 -17.23 -9.46 2.62
N ILE A 380 -17.88 -9.78 3.75
CA ILE A 380 -19.34 -9.81 3.85
C ILE A 380 -19.94 -8.60 4.58
N GLN A 381 -19.11 -7.73 5.16
CA GLN A 381 -19.57 -6.58 5.94
C GLN A 381 -20.53 -5.67 5.16
N PRO A 382 -20.29 -5.35 3.86
CA PRO A 382 -21.23 -4.54 3.09
C PRO A 382 -22.61 -5.21 2.92
N ARG A 383 -22.66 -6.54 2.89
CA ARG A 383 -23.90 -7.31 2.79
C ARG A 383 -24.62 -7.39 4.15
N LEU A 384 -23.87 -7.56 5.23
CA LEU A 384 -24.43 -7.55 6.59
C LEU A 384 -25.06 -6.20 6.97
N SER A 385 -24.51 -5.09 6.50
CA SER A 385 -25.06 -3.76 6.76
C SER A 385 -26.38 -3.51 6.03
N LEU A 386 -26.62 -4.17 4.89
CA LEU A 386 -27.89 -4.10 4.14
C LEU A 386 -29.05 -4.78 4.84
N LEU A 387 -28.81 -5.73 5.76
CA LEU A 387 -29.89 -6.45 6.46
C LEU A 387 -30.67 -5.56 7.45
N GLY A 388 -30.21 -4.34 7.75
CA GLY A 388 -30.93 -3.37 8.59
C GLY A 388 -31.02 -3.73 10.08
N LYS A 389 -31.73 -2.89 10.86
CA LYS A 389 -31.79 -2.96 12.34
C LYS A 389 -32.53 -4.19 12.89
N GLN A 390 -33.43 -4.80 12.12
CA GLN A 390 -34.19 -5.99 12.54
C GLN A 390 -33.34 -7.28 12.50
N SER A 391 -32.11 -7.19 12.00
CA SER A 391 -31.22 -8.31 11.71
C SER A 391 -30.24 -8.68 12.83
N VAL A 392 -30.39 -8.15 14.06
CA VAL A 392 -29.43 -8.43 15.14
C VAL A 392 -29.25 -9.94 15.36
N VAL A 393 -30.34 -10.71 15.30
CA VAL A 393 -30.30 -12.18 15.43
C VAL A 393 -29.55 -12.84 14.27
N TRP A 394 -29.81 -12.43 13.03
CA TRP A 394 -29.14 -12.97 11.84
C TRP A 394 -27.65 -12.61 11.82
N GLN A 395 -27.31 -11.37 12.19
CA GLN A 395 -25.92 -10.93 12.34
C GLN A 395 -25.21 -11.74 13.40
N GLN A 396 -25.80 -11.95 14.59
CA GLN A 396 -25.23 -12.80 15.64
C GLN A 396 -25.01 -14.24 15.18
N GLU A 397 -25.94 -14.79 14.41
CA GLU A 397 -25.81 -16.14 13.88
C GLU A 397 -24.68 -16.25 12.84
N ILE A 398 -24.61 -15.31 11.89
CA ILE A 398 -23.50 -15.25 10.92
C ILE A 398 -22.17 -15.08 11.65
N GLU A 399 -22.13 -14.21 12.65
CA GLU A 399 -20.95 -13.94 13.47
C GLU A 399 -20.51 -15.20 14.26
N SER A 400 -21.45 -15.96 14.80
CA SER A 400 -21.17 -17.28 15.40
C SER A 400 -20.51 -18.23 14.40
N PHE A 401 -21.01 -18.27 13.15
CA PHE A 401 -20.38 -19.09 12.10
C PHE A 401 -18.97 -18.61 11.74
N ILE A 402 -18.74 -17.29 11.63
CA ILE A 402 -17.41 -16.71 11.38
C ILE A 402 -16.44 -17.13 12.49
N ASN A 403 -16.83 -16.98 13.76
CA ASN A 403 -15.99 -17.33 14.91
C ASN A 403 -15.74 -18.84 15.03
N SER A 404 -16.63 -19.67 14.47
CA SER A 404 -16.44 -21.13 14.39
C SER A 404 -15.50 -21.59 13.26
N CYS A 405 -15.07 -20.67 12.38
CA CYS A 405 -14.24 -21.03 11.23
C CYS A 405 -12.84 -21.49 11.68
N PRO A 406 -12.39 -22.67 11.25
CA PRO A 406 -11.15 -23.23 11.76
C PRO A 406 -9.92 -22.55 11.11
N THR A 407 -8.91 -22.22 11.93
CA THR A 407 -7.70 -21.47 11.54
C THR A 407 -6.51 -22.35 11.12
N GLY A 408 -6.58 -23.65 11.40
CA GLY A 408 -5.50 -24.61 11.09
C GLY A 408 -5.20 -24.79 9.59
N ALA A 409 -4.06 -25.44 9.32
CA ALA A 409 -3.51 -25.61 7.96
C ALA A 409 -3.80 -26.97 7.32
N SER A 410 -4.38 -27.92 8.08
CA SER A 410 -4.63 -29.26 7.56
C SER A 410 -5.62 -29.23 6.39
N GLU A 411 -5.50 -30.14 5.44
CA GLU A 411 -6.43 -30.24 4.31
C GLU A 411 -7.89 -30.41 4.79
N ARG A 412 -8.09 -31.19 5.85
CA ARG A 412 -9.40 -31.34 6.53
C ARG A 412 -9.92 -30.00 7.04
N THR A 413 -9.04 -29.19 7.63
CA THR A 413 -9.36 -27.84 8.10
C THR A 413 -9.75 -26.91 6.96
N VAL A 414 -8.98 -26.91 5.86
CA VAL A 414 -9.28 -26.11 4.66
C VAL A 414 -10.64 -26.48 4.07
N LYS A 415 -10.93 -27.78 3.91
CA LYS A 415 -12.23 -28.27 3.44
C LYS A 415 -13.38 -27.85 4.36
N ARG A 416 -13.21 -27.98 5.68
CA ARG A 416 -14.22 -27.55 6.67
C ARG A 416 -14.47 -26.04 6.61
N ARG A 417 -13.40 -25.24 6.51
CA ARG A 417 -13.46 -23.79 6.35
C ARG A 417 -14.26 -23.42 5.11
N PHE A 418 -13.90 -23.98 3.95
CA PHE A 418 -14.59 -23.70 2.69
C PHE A 418 -16.10 -24.00 2.80
N ARG A 419 -16.49 -25.15 3.38
CA ARG A 419 -17.91 -25.49 3.61
C ARG A 419 -18.63 -24.47 4.50
N LEU A 420 -18.01 -24.04 5.59
CA LEU A 420 -18.60 -23.03 6.49
C LEU A 420 -18.76 -21.68 5.79
N MET A 421 -17.77 -21.27 5.00
CA MET A 421 -17.84 -20.01 4.25
C MET A 421 -18.96 -20.05 3.20
N THR A 422 -19.08 -21.16 2.45
CA THR A 422 -20.20 -21.34 1.52
C THR A 422 -21.55 -21.32 2.24
N LEU A 423 -21.64 -21.95 3.42
CA LEU A 423 -22.85 -21.91 4.24
C LEU A 423 -23.20 -20.49 4.69
N ILE A 424 -22.21 -19.71 5.14
CA ILE A 424 -22.37 -18.31 5.55
C ILE A 424 -22.92 -17.48 4.38
N LEU A 425 -22.30 -17.58 3.21
CA LEU A 425 -22.74 -16.83 2.03
C LEU A 425 -24.15 -17.23 1.58
N ARG A 426 -24.47 -18.53 1.63
CA ARG A 426 -25.82 -19.03 1.34
C ARG A 426 -26.84 -18.47 2.32
N LYS A 427 -26.56 -18.49 3.63
CA LYS A 427 -27.45 -17.91 4.65
C LYS A 427 -27.62 -16.41 4.46
N LEU A 428 -26.54 -15.71 4.14
CA LEU A 428 -26.58 -14.28 3.86
C LEU A 428 -27.51 -13.96 2.70
N THR A 429 -27.45 -14.72 1.60
CA THR A 429 -28.40 -14.59 0.47
C THR A 429 -29.84 -14.85 0.88
N VAL A 430 -30.10 -15.86 1.72
CA VAL A 430 -31.44 -16.12 2.28
C VAL A 430 -31.90 -14.93 3.12
N TYR A 431 -31.05 -14.41 4.01
CA TYR A 431 -31.39 -13.26 4.88
C TYR A 431 -31.62 -11.99 4.08
N GLU A 432 -30.88 -11.74 3.02
CA GLU A 432 -31.12 -10.61 2.12
C GLU A 432 -32.44 -10.75 1.38
N THR A 433 -32.75 -11.96 0.91
CA THR A 433 -34.04 -12.24 0.26
C THR A 433 -35.18 -11.98 1.22
N LEU A 434 -35.11 -12.51 2.45
CA LEU A 434 -36.08 -12.27 3.52
C LEU A 434 -36.17 -10.78 3.88
N ALA A 435 -35.03 -10.08 3.96
CA ALA A 435 -34.95 -8.65 4.21
C ALA A 435 -35.50 -7.80 3.06
N GLN A 436 -35.78 -8.36 1.88
CA GLN A 436 -36.47 -7.65 0.79
C GLN A 436 -37.97 -7.99 0.76
N MET A 437 -38.39 -9.03 1.47
CA MET A 437 -39.79 -9.49 1.45
C MET A 437 -40.77 -8.54 2.08
N TRP A 438 -40.36 -7.69 3.01
CA TRP A 438 -41.25 -6.65 3.54
C TRP A 438 -41.77 -5.73 2.41
N VAL A 439 -41.02 -5.57 1.31
CA VAL A 439 -41.50 -4.82 0.14
C VAL A 439 -42.66 -5.58 -0.55
N LEU A 440 -42.56 -6.90 -0.65
CA LEU A 440 -43.65 -7.75 -1.16
C LEU A 440 -44.86 -7.72 -0.21
N GLU A 441 -44.63 -7.78 1.11
CA GLU A 441 -45.68 -7.63 2.12
C GLU A 441 -46.40 -6.27 1.99
N LEU A 442 -45.64 -5.18 1.88
CA LEU A 442 -46.19 -3.84 1.65
C LEU A 442 -46.95 -3.73 0.32
N ALA A 443 -46.46 -4.38 -0.74
CA ALA A 443 -47.12 -4.39 -2.04
C ALA A 443 -48.46 -5.15 -1.98
N LEU A 444 -48.49 -6.32 -1.32
CA LEU A 444 -49.71 -7.10 -1.07
C LEU A 444 -50.69 -6.30 -0.21
N TRP A 445 -50.20 -5.66 0.85
CA TRP A 445 -51.01 -4.81 1.71
C TRP A 445 -51.62 -3.62 0.95
N LYS A 446 -50.82 -2.92 0.12
CA LYS A 446 -51.29 -1.83 -0.73
C LYS A 446 -52.31 -2.29 -1.76
N SER A 447 -52.05 -3.40 -2.45
CA SER A 447 -52.98 -3.99 -3.40
C SER A 447 -54.31 -4.35 -2.72
N LYS A 448 -54.26 -4.89 -1.50
CA LYS A 448 -55.45 -5.19 -0.71
C LYS A 448 -56.22 -3.91 -0.36
N LEU A 449 -55.54 -2.85 0.08
CA LEU A 449 -56.14 -1.55 0.36
C LEU A 449 -56.84 -0.95 -0.87
N GLU A 450 -56.23 -1.04 -2.05
CA GLU A 450 -56.78 -0.53 -3.31
C GLU A 450 -58.00 -1.35 -3.78
N SER A 451 -57.96 -2.67 -3.62
CA SER A 451 -59.07 -3.56 -4.01
C SER A 451 -60.30 -3.48 -3.10
N SER A 452 -60.11 -3.06 -1.84
CA SER A 452 -61.13 -3.18 -0.79
C SER A 452 -61.88 -1.88 -0.48
N CYS A 453 -61.65 -0.77 -1.18
CA CYS A 453 -62.22 0.53 -0.76
C CYS A 453 -62.90 1.40 -1.83
N SER A 454 -64.07 1.94 -1.43
CA SER A 454 -64.57 3.27 -1.78
C SER A 454 -63.85 4.34 -0.93
N SER A 455 -63.76 5.59 -1.42
CA SER A 455 -62.81 6.61 -0.93
C SER A 455 -62.94 7.06 0.54
N THR A 456 -64.01 6.72 1.25
CA THR A 456 -64.32 7.20 2.61
C THR A 456 -63.79 6.32 3.76
N GLU A 457 -63.56 5.02 3.55
CA GLU A 457 -63.22 4.07 4.63
C GLU A 457 -61.71 3.90 4.91
N ILE A 458 -60.86 4.30 3.95
CA ILE A 458 -59.39 4.13 3.95
C ILE A 458 -58.69 4.78 5.16
N ARG A 459 -59.36 5.72 5.85
CA ARG A 459 -58.78 6.51 6.94
C ARG A 459 -58.90 5.86 8.32
N THR A 460 -59.69 4.80 8.51
CA THR A 460 -59.80 4.19 9.84
C THR A 460 -58.59 3.30 10.14
N LYS A 461 -57.97 3.49 11.31
CA LYS A 461 -56.81 2.70 11.78
C LYS A 461 -57.12 1.19 11.79
N ASN A 462 -58.36 0.84 12.11
CA ASN A 462 -58.84 -0.54 12.17
C ASN A 462 -58.87 -1.21 10.78
N PHE A 463 -59.27 -0.48 9.74
CA PHE A 463 -59.31 -1.01 8.38
C PHE A 463 -57.92 -1.29 7.81
N ARG A 464 -56.94 -0.42 8.09
CA ARG A 464 -55.55 -0.62 7.69
C ARG A 464 -54.93 -1.86 8.33
N SER A 465 -55.17 -2.06 9.62
CA SER A 465 -54.76 -3.27 10.33
C SER A 465 -55.45 -4.51 9.75
N LEU A 466 -56.75 -4.47 9.48
CA LEU A 466 -57.48 -5.58 8.87
C LEU A 466 -56.92 -5.93 7.48
N CYS A 467 -56.61 -4.94 6.65
CA CYS A 467 -55.98 -5.17 5.34
C CYS A 467 -54.58 -5.76 5.47
N HIS A 468 -53.84 -5.40 6.51
CA HIS A 468 -52.53 -6.01 6.78
C HIS A 468 -52.68 -7.50 7.12
N TYR A 469 -53.62 -7.86 8.00
CA TYR A 469 -53.88 -9.27 8.33
C TYR A 469 -54.50 -10.07 7.16
N THR A 470 -55.29 -9.44 6.29
CA THR A 470 -56.02 -10.13 5.21
C THR A 470 -55.37 -10.02 3.84
N CYS A 471 -54.20 -9.39 3.72
CA CYS A 471 -53.46 -9.34 2.46
C CYS A 471 -52.87 -10.71 2.06
N GLY A 472 -52.94 -11.70 2.96
CA GLY A 472 -52.46 -13.06 2.72
C GLY A 472 -50.94 -13.17 2.64
N ALA A 473 -50.21 -12.15 3.12
CA ALA A 473 -48.75 -12.17 3.14
C ALA A 473 -48.21 -13.39 3.88
N ASP A 474 -48.79 -13.75 5.02
CA ASP A 474 -48.49 -14.93 5.82
C ASP A 474 -48.62 -16.27 5.05
N VAL A 475 -49.45 -16.32 4.01
CA VAL A 475 -49.62 -17.49 3.14
C VAL A 475 -48.79 -17.38 1.87
N ILE A 476 -48.80 -16.23 1.21
CA ILE A 476 -48.17 -16.02 -0.10
C ILE A 476 -46.65 -15.99 0.03
N ILE A 477 -46.11 -15.29 1.04
CA ILE A 477 -44.65 -15.13 1.24
C ILE A 477 -43.98 -16.50 1.40
N PRO A 478 -44.37 -17.38 2.35
CA PRO A 478 -43.70 -18.68 2.50
C PRO A 478 -43.77 -19.56 1.24
N ASN A 479 -44.90 -19.52 0.52
CA ASN A 479 -45.09 -20.33 -0.68
C ASN A 479 -44.36 -19.79 -1.90
N VAL A 480 -44.12 -18.47 -2.00
CA VAL A 480 -43.42 -17.84 -3.12
C VAL A 480 -41.91 -17.79 -2.91
N VAL A 481 -41.45 -17.71 -1.66
CA VAL A 481 -40.02 -17.66 -1.28
C VAL A 481 -39.24 -18.81 -1.87
N ASP A 482 -39.77 -20.03 -1.72
CA ASP A 482 -39.09 -21.23 -2.21
C ASP A 482 -38.89 -21.20 -3.73
N PHE A 483 -39.79 -20.55 -4.48
CA PHE A 483 -39.65 -20.38 -5.93
C PHE A 483 -38.65 -19.26 -6.29
N LEU A 484 -38.63 -18.18 -5.53
CA LEU A 484 -37.69 -17.07 -5.75
C LEU A 484 -36.25 -17.49 -5.43
N ILE A 485 -36.05 -18.23 -4.33
CA ILE A 485 -34.73 -18.70 -3.90
C ILE A 485 -34.18 -19.80 -4.82
N LYS A 486 -35.03 -20.68 -5.36
CA LYS A 486 -34.56 -21.78 -6.24
C LYS A 486 -34.11 -21.34 -7.64
N ARG A 487 -34.43 -20.10 -8.05
CA ARG A 487 -34.12 -19.57 -9.40
C ARG A 487 -32.88 -18.66 -9.46
N GLN A 488 -32.30 -18.31 -8.32
CA GLN A 488 -31.00 -17.62 -8.21
C GLN A 488 -29.90 -18.64 -7.97
#